data_AF-A0A059WZI6-F1
#
_entry.id   AF-A0A059WZI6-F1
#
_cell.length_a   1.000
_cell.length_b   1.000
_cell.length_c   1.000
_cell.angle_alpha   90.00
_cell.angle_beta   90.00
_cell.angle_gamma   90.00
#
_symmetry.space_group_name_H-M   'P 1'
#
loop_
_entity.id
_entity.type
_entity.pdbx_description
1 polymer ?
#
loop_
_entity_poly.entity_id
_entity_poly.type
_entity_poly.pdbx_seq_one_letter_code
_entity_poly.pdbx_strand_id
1 'polypeptide(L)'
;MGLLRTTVMTAYRARMYPNKWDMLALIFVFAVIAFFAWTARQMATPYQLGQAIPISLDSSMLPFYAARTVVRMLIALVFSLLFTFIFGTWAAKSLRAERIIIPMIDILQSVPILGFLSVSVAGFIGLFPGSMDG
;
A
#
# COMPACT_ATOMS: atom_id res chain seq x y z
N MET A 1 -18.89 36.31 -34.54
CA MET A 1 -18.32 35.14 -33.81
C MET A 1 -17.60 35.58 -32.52
N GLY A 2 -18.28 36.23 -31.56
CA GLY A 2 -17.63 36.76 -30.34
C GLY A 2 -18.40 36.54 -29.03
N LEU A 3 -19.71 36.30 -29.10
CA LEU A 3 -20.58 36.21 -27.91
C LEU A 3 -20.67 34.81 -27.29
N LEU A 4 -20.29 33.76 -28.04
CA LEU A 4 -20.34 32.37 -27.55
C LEU A 4 -19.12 31.98 -26.71
N ARG A 5 -18.00 32.72 -26.82
CA ARG A 5 -16.78 32.43 -26.02
C ARG A 5 -16.87 32.96 -24.59
N THR A 6 -17.57 34.06 -24.36
CA THR A 6 -17.67 34.71 -23.04
C THR A 6 -18.55 33.93 -22.07
N THR A 7 -19.67 33.37 -22.55
CA THR A 7 -20.60 32.61 -21.68
C THR A 7 -19.97 31.30 -21.19
N VAL A 8 -19.21 30.60 -22.03
CA VAL A 8 -18.52 29.35 -21.68
C VAL A 8 -17.41 29.59 -20.64
N MET A 9 -16.65 30.68 -20.75
CA MET A 9 -15.63 31.04 -19.75
C MET A 9 -16.25 31.45 -18.40
N THR A 10 -17.47 31.96 -18.38
CA THR A 10 -18.14 32.39 -17.13
C THR A 10 -18.72 31.20 -16.37
N ALA A 11 -19.20 30.16 -17.07
CA ALA A 11 -19.69 28.93 -16.45
C ALA A 11 -18.59 28.14 -15.71
N TYR A 12 -17.33 28.23 -16.16
CA TYR A 12 -16.18 27.62 -15.47
C TYR A 12 -15.79 28.35 -14.17
N ARG A 13 -16.29 29.58 -13.97
CA ARG A 13 -16.00 30.43 -12.80
C ARG A 13 -17.08 30.37 -11.72
N ALA A 14 -18.14 29.59 -11.92
CA ALA A 14 -19.28 29.53 -11.02
C ALA A 14 -19.17 28.36 -10.01
N ARG A 15 -18.61 28.69 -8.84
CA ARG A 15 -18.50 27.95 -7.54
C ARG A 15 -17.10 27.46 -7.18
N MET A 16 -16.21 28.42 -6.97
CA MET A 16 -15.01 28.29 -6.12
C MET A 16 -15.35 28.49 -4.63
N TYR A 17 -16.56 28.15 -4.19
CA TYR A 17 -16.98 28.27 -2.79
C TYR A 17 -17.30 26.86 -2.25
N PRO A 18 -16.67 26.44 -1.14
CA PRO A 18 -16.94 25.13 -0.54
C PRO A 18 -18.44 24.94 -0.33
N ASN A 19 -19.00 23.91 -0.96
CA ASN A 19 -20.40 23.56 -0.81
C ASN A 19 -20.57 22.51 0.30
N LYS A 20 -21.81 22.29 0.76
CA LYS A 20 -22.12 21.23 1.75
C LYS A 20 -21.63 19.85 1.30
N TRP A 21 -21.65 19.60 -0.02
CA TRP A 21 -21.11 18.38 -0.63
C TRP A 21 -19.59 18.26 -0.54
N ASP A 22 -18.85 19.37 -0.63
CA ASP A 22 -17.39 19.36 -0.44
C ASP A 22 -17.05 19.06 1.01
N MET A 23 -17.85 19.57 1.96
CA MET A 23 -17.70 19.25 3.37
C MET A 23 -18.02 17.79 3.68
N LEU A 24 -19.08 17.23 3.09
CA LEU A 24 -19.40 15.80 3.19
C LEU A 24 -18.30 14.93 2.60
N ALA A 25 -17.78 15.29 1.41
CA ALA A 25 -16.67 14.58 0.78
C ALA A 25 -15.40 14.65 1.63
N LEU A 26 -15.10 15.81 2.22
CA LEU A 26 -13.95 15.98 3.10
C LEU A 26 -14.06 15.12 4.36
N ILE A 27 -15.22 15.13 5.04
CA ILE A 27 -15.48 14.26 6.20
C ILE A 27 -15.33 12.78 5.81
N PHE A 28 -15.87 12.39 4.66
CA PHE A 28 -15.75 11.02 4.16
C PHE A 28 -14.30 10.62 3.90
N VAL A 29 -13.51 11.47 3.24
CA VAL A 29 -12.08 11.23 2.98
C VAL A 29 -11.31 11.10 4.30
N PHE A 30 -11.53 12.01 5.26
CA PHE A 30 -10.90 11.92 6.57
C PHE A 30 -11.32 10.65 7.33
N ALA A 31 -12.58 10.24 7.24
CA ALA A 31 -13.06 9.00 7.85
C ALA A 31 -12.37 7.77 7.24
N VAL A 32 -12.21 7.73 5.90
CA VAL A 32 -11.50 6.65 5.20
C VAL A 32 -10.03 6.60 5.61
N ILE A 33 -9.35 7.75 5.63
CA ILE A 33 -7.94 7.84 6.06
C ILE A 33 -7.80 7.39 7.52
N ALA A 34 -8.67 7.88 8.41
CA ALA A 34 -8.65 7.51 9.83
C ALA A 34 -8.93 6.01 10.02
N PHE A 35 -9.87 5.43 9.27
CA PHE A 35 -10.17 4.00 9.30
C PHE A 35 -8.97 3.15 8.89
N PHE A 36 -8.28 3.52 7.80
CA PHE A 36 -7.07 2.82 7.37
C PHE A 36 -5.91 3.01 8.34
N ALA A 37 -5.71 4.22 8.88
CA ALA A 37 -4.68 4.48 9.87
C ALA A 37 -4.93 3.70 11.18
N TRP A 38 -6.18 3.64 11.64
CA TRP A 38 -6.57 2.82 12.79
C TRP A 38 -6.33 1.33 12.52
N THR A 39 -6.73 0.84 11.35
CA THR A 39 -6.50 -0.56 10.94
C THR A 39 -5.01 -0.89 10.87
N ALA A 40 -4.18 0.01 10.35
CA ALA A 40 -2.73 -0.14 10.30
C ALA A 40 -2.10 -0.22 11.70
N ARG A 41 -2.54 0.62 12.63
CA ARG A 41 -2.09 0.58 14.04
C ARG A 41 -2.44 -0.74 14.72
N GLN A 42 -3.63 -1.28 14.44
CA GLN A 42 -4.07 -2.57 14.98
C GLN A 42 -3.27 -3.77 14.46
N MET A 43 -2.43 -3.59 13.43
CA MET A 43 -1.54 -4.63 12.91
C MET A 43 -0.12 -4.56 13.50
N ALA A 44 0.24 -3.48 14.20
CA ALA A 44 1.54 -3.30 14.84
C ALA A 44 1.57 -3.80 16.29
N THR A 45 0.62 -4.64 16.69
CA THR A 45 0.54 -5.19 18.05
C THR A 45 1.60 -6.27 18.27
N PRO A 46 2.36 -6.25 19.38
CA PRO A 46 3.38 -7.26 19.68
C PRO A 46 2.78 -8.67 19.70
N TYR A 47 3.35 -9.58 18.92
CA TYR A 47 2.95 -10.98 18.84
C TYR A 47 4.09 -11.87 19.34
N GLN A 48 3.77 -12.85 20.18
CA GLN A 48 4.74 -13.82 20.68
C GLN A 48 4.68 -15.11 19.85
N LEU A 49 5.82 -15.55 19.34
CA LEU A 49 5.96 -16.80 18.60
C LEU A 49 5.42 -17.97 19.45
N GLY A 50 4.43 -18.69 18.91
CA GLY A 50 3.77 -19.83 19.58
C GLY A 50 2.43 -19.52 20.24
N GLN A 51 2.00 -18.25 20.33
CA GLN A 51 0.65 -17.93 20.78
C GLN A 51 -0.36 -18.16 19.64
N ALA A 52 -1.38 -18.98 19.86
CA ALA A 52 -2.44 -19.14 18.88
C ALA A 52 -3.18 -17.80 18.71
N ILE A 53 -3.24 -17.26 17.48
CA ILE A 53 -4.08 -16.12 17.15
C ILE A 53 -5.53 -16.63 17.10
N PRO A 54 -6.43 -16.24 18.02
CA PRO A 54 -7.82 -16.64 17.93
C PRO A 54 -8.46 -15.97 16.71
N ILE A 55 -8.84 -16.77 15.71
CA ILE A 55 -9.55 -16.32 14.52
C ILE A 55 -11.04 -16.61 14.74
N SER A 56 -11.88 -15.57 14.72
CA SER A 56 -13.33 -15.76 14.71
C SER A 56 -13.81 -15.97 13.28
N LEU A 57 -14.74 -16.91 13.09
CA LEU A 57 -15.41 -17.19 11.81
C LEU A 57 -16.73 -16.43 11.66
N ASP A 58 -17.04 -15.52 12.58
CA ASP A 58 -18.24 -14.70 12.52
C ASP A 58 -18.24 -13.83 11.25
N SER A 59 -19.37 -13.80 10.54
CA SER A 59 -19.53 -13.03 9.30
C SER A 59 -19.29 -11.53 9.47
N SER A 60 -19.54 -11.00 10.68
CA SER A 60 -19.30 -9.62 11.07
C SER A 60 -17.82 -9.24 11.15
N MET A 61 -16.91 -10.23 11.32
CA MET A 61 -15.46 -10.00 11.39
C MET A 61 -14.79 -9.99 10.01
N LEU A 62 -15.44 -10.56 8.99
CA LEU A 62 -14.90 -10.62 7.63
C LEU A 62 -14.54 -9.25 7.04
N PRO A 63 -15.37 -8.19 7.17
CA PRO A 63 -15.00 -6.85 6.66
C PRO A 63 -13.73 -6.30 7.32
N PHE A 64 -13.54 -6.57 8.61
CA PHE A 64 -12.36 -6.12 9.34
C PHE A 64 -11.09 -6.88 8.90
N TYR A 65 -11.18 -8.19 8.66
CA TYR A 65 -10.06 -8.97 8.10
C TYR A 65 -9.71 -8.57 6.68
N ALA A 66 -10.72 -8.27 5.85
CA ALA A 66 -10.51 -7.71 4.53
C ALA A 66 -9.79 -6.36 4.59
N ALA A 67 -10.22 -5.46 5.47
CA ALA A 67 -9.58 -4.16 5.67
C ALA A 67 -8.09 -4.30 6.08
N ARG A 68 -7.78 -5.19 7.03
CA ARG A 68 -6.37 -5.51 7.40
C ARG A 68 -5.56 -5.98 6.20
N THR A 69 -6.13 -6.85 5.38
CA THR A 69 -5.47 -7.37 4.17
C THR A 69 -5.23 -6.28 3.13
N VAL A 70 -6.21 -5.41 2.91
CA VAL A 70 -6.10 -4.26 1.99
C VAL A 70 -5.01 -3.30 2.46
N VAL A 71 -4.98 -2.94 3.76
CA VAL A 71 -3.91 -2.10 4.33
C VAL A 71 -2.54 -2.70 4.06
N ARG A 72 -2.36 -3.98 4.34
CA ARG A 72 -1.09 -4.68 4.10
C ARG A 72 -0.66 -4.62 2.64
N MET A 73 -1.61 -4.84 1.71
CA MET A 73 -1.34 -4.78 0.27
C MET A 73 -0.99 -3.35 -0.19
N LEU A 74 -1.67 -2.33 0.34
CA LEU A 74 -1.36 -0.93 0.03
C LEU A 74 0.03 -0.54 0.52
N ILE A 75 0.41 -0.96 1.72
CA ILE A 75 1.76 -0.74 2.25
C ILE A 75 2.80 -1.42 1.32
N ALA A 76 2.58 -2.69 0.97
CA ALA A 76 3.44 -3.41 0.04
C ALA A 76 3.54 -2.72 -1.33
N LEU A 77 2.42 -2.17 -1.84
CA LEU A 77 2.39 -1.43 -3.09
C LEU A 77 3.22 -0.14 -3.02
N VAL A 78 3.19 0.60 -1.91
CA VAL A 78 4.05 1.79 -1.73
C VAL A 78 5.52 1.40 -1.81
N PHE A 79 5.94 0.33 -1.11
CA PHE A 79 7.31 -0.18 -1.21
C PHE A 79 7.65 -0.64 -2.63
N SER A 80 6.73 -1.32 -3.31
CA SER A 80 6.90 -1.72 -4.71
C SER A 80 7.09 -0.52 -5.63
N LEU A 81 6.31 0.54 -5.46
CA LEU A 81 6.44 1.77 -6.25
C LEU A 81 7.77 2.48 -6.00
N LEU A 82 8.20 2.59 -4.74
CA LEU A 82 9.52 3.14 -4.40
C LEU A 82 10.63 2.33 -5.06
N PHE A 83 10.57 1.00 -4.96
CA PHE A 83 11.52 0.11 -5.63
C PHE A 83 11.50 0.33 -7.15
N THR A 84 10.32 0.36 -7.78
CA THR A 84 10.18 0.59 -9.22
C THR A 84 10.75 1.94 -9.65
N PHE A 85 10.46 3.02 -8.93
CA PHE A 85 10.99 4.34 -9.28
C PHE A 85 12.49 4.47 -9.04
N ILE A 86 13.08 3.73 -8.10
CA ILE A 86 14.52 3.73 -7.87
C ILE A 86 15.24 2.81 -8.86
N PHE A 87 14.95 1.51 -8.81
CA PHE A 87 15.66 0.49 -9.59
C PHE A 87 15.20 0.44 -11.04
N GLY A 88 13.91 0.64 -11.30
CA GLY A 88 13.38 0.68 -12.66
C GLY A 88 13.93 1.87 -13.45
N THR A 89 14.03 3.06 -12.84
CA THR A 89 14.65 4.21 -13.51
C THR A 89 16.15 4.02 -13.71
N TRP A 90 16.84 3.36 -12.77
CA TRP A 90 18.26 3.07 -12.89
C TRP A 90 18.55 2.06 -14.02
N ALA A 91 17.76 0.98 -14.10
CA ALA A 91 17.82 0.02 -15.19
C ALA A 91 17.55 0.71 -16.54
N ALA A 92 16.57 1.61 -16.61
CA ALA A 92 16.23 2.31 -17.85
C ALA A 92 17.32 3.29 -18.34
N LYS A 93 18.14 3.85 -17.44
CA LYS A 93 19.17 4.85 -17.77
C LYS A 93 20.57 4.28 -18.01
N SER A 94 20.83 3.02 -17.63
CA SER A 94 22.16 2.44 -17.67
C SER A 94 22.15 1.01 -18.20
N LEU A 95 22.83 0.80 -19.34
CA LEU A 95 23.06 -0.52 -19.94
C LEU A 95 23.73 -1.52 -18.99
N ARG A 96 24.58 -1.04 -18.06
CA ARG A 96 25.22 -1.91 -17.07
C ARG A 96 24.25 -2.32 -15.96
N ALA A 97 23.41 -1.38 -15.51
CA ALA A 97 22.42 -1.66 -14.47
C ALA A 97 21.32 -2.58 -15.02
N GLU A 98 20.86 -2.35 -16.25
CA GLU A 98 19.89 -3.17 -16.96
C GLU A 98 20.30 -4.66 -16.98
N ARG A 99 21.55 -4.94 -17.38
CA ARG A 99 22.10 -6.30 -17.48
C ARG A 99 22.17 -7.06 -16.15
N ILE A 100 22.07 -6.38 -15.02
CA ILE A 100 22.09 -6.99 -13.68
C ILE A 100 20.67 -7.02 -13.10
N ILE A 101 19.98 -5.88 -13.12
CA ILE A 101 18.68 -5.70 -12.46
C ILE A 101 17.62 -6.57 -13.13
N ILE A 102 17.54 -6.61 -14.47
CA ILE A 102 16.49 -7.36 -15.18
C ILE A 102 16.61 -8.87 -14.89
N PRO A 103 17.77 -9.53 -15.08
CA PRO A 103 17.90 -10.95 -14.77
C PRO A 103 17.66 -11.28 -13.29
N MET A 104 18.07 -10.40 -12.37
CA MET A 104 17.78 -10.57 -10.95
C MET A 104 16.27 -10.54 -10.68
N ILE A 105 15.54 -9.59 -11.28
CA ILE A 105 14.08 -9.51 -11.14
C ILE A 105 13.41 -10.77 -11.72
N ASP A 106 13.86 -11.24 -12.89
CA ASP A 106 13.30 -12.45 -13.53
C ASP A 106 13.49 -13.70 -12.65
N ILE A 107 14.67 -13.87 -12.05
CA ILE A 107 14.95 -14.96 -11.12
C ILE A 107 14.05 -14.84 -9.88
N LEU A 108 13.97 -13.66 -9.27
CA LEU A 108 13.14 -13.43 -8.08
C LEU A 108 11.65 -13.67 -8.36
N GLN A 109 11.18 -13.39 -9.57
CA GLN A 109 9.81 -13.66 -9.99
C GLN A 109 9.52 -15.16 -10.21
N SER A 110 10.55 -15.97 -10.49
CA SER A 110 10.42 -17.42 -10.65
C SER A 110 10.43 -18.21 -9.34
N VAL A 111 10.82 -17.59 -8.21
CA VAL A 111 10.91 -18.26 -6.91
C VAL A 111 9.50 -18.62 -6.39
N PRO A 112 9.25 -19.88 -5.99
CA PRO A 112 7.98 -20.26 -5.38
C PRO A 112 7.72 -19.51 -4.07
N ILE A 113 6.49 -19.02 -3.90
CA ILE A 113 6.09 -18.26 -2.72
C ILE A 113 6.37 -19.03 -1.42
N LEU A 114 6.17 -20.36 -1.41
CA LEU A 114 6.44 -21.22 -0.25
C LEU A 114 7.92 -21.27 0.12
N GLY A 115 8.82 -21.30 -0.88
CA GLY A 115 10.26 -21.28 -0.67
C GLY A 115 10.73 -19.91 -0.19
N PHE A 116 10.21 -18.83 -0.78
CA PHE A 116 10.47 -17.47 -0.36
C PHE A 116 10.05 -17.22 1.10
N LEU A 117 8.85 -17.63 1.51
CA LEU A 117 8.36 -17.46 2.88
C LEU A 117 9.26 -18.18 3.88
N SER A 118 9.67 -19.41 3.59
CA SER A 118 10.50 -20.22 4.49
C SER A 118 11.89 -19.59 4.70
N VAL A 119 12.55 -19.17 3.62
CA VAL A 119 13.86 -18.52 3.68
C VAL A 119 13.76 -17.13 4.32
N SER A 120 12.71 -16.36 4.01
CA SER A 120 12.51 -15.03 4.59
C SER A 120 12.27 -15.11 6.09
N VAL A 121 11.34 -15.96 6.54
CA VAL A 121 11.07 -16.14 7.98
C VAL A 121 12.32 -16.61 8.72
N ALA A 122 13.05 -17.60 8.20
CA ALA A 122 14.31 -18.04 8.80
C ALA A 122 15.37 -16.94 8.82
N GLY A 123 15.47 -16.15 7.74
CA GLY A 123 16.36 -15.00 7.64
C GLY A 123 16.03 -13.90 8.63
N PHE A 124 14.74 -13.56 8.80
CA PHE A 124 14.29 -12.56 9.77
C PHE A 124 14.54 -13.02 11.22
N ILE A 125 14.22 -14.27 11.55
CA ILE A 125 14.54 -14.86 12.87
C ILE A 125 16.07 -14.85 13.11
N GLY A 126 16.87 -15.14 12.08
CA GLY A 126 18.33 -15.14 12.17
C GLY A 126 18.97 -13.76 12.26
N LEU A 127 18.35 -12.73 11.68
CA LEU A 127 18.80 -11.33 11.76
C LEU A 127 18.45 -10.68 13.11
N PHE A 128 17.44 -11.21 13.81
CA PHE A 128 16.95 -10.71 15.09
C PHE A 128 16.86 -11.84 16.14
N PRO A 129 17.98 -12.52 16.45
CA PRO A 129 17.95 -13.65 17.38
C PRO A 129 17.59 -13.15 18.79
N GLY A 130 16.35 -13.43 19.22
CA GLY A 130 15.86 -13.07 20.55
C GLY A 130 15.28 -11.65 20.68
N SER A 131 15.04 -10.92 19.58
CA SER A 131 14.36 -9.62 19.60
C SER A 131 13.03 -9.64 18.86
N MET A 132 12.06 -8.87 19.37
CA MET A 132 10.64 -8.88 18.98
C MET A 132 10.33 -8.31 17.57
N ASP A 133 11.36 -8.02 16.77
CA ASP A 133 11.27 -7.46 15.42
C ASP A 133 11.62 -8.48 14.31
N GLY A 134 11.90 -9.74 14.69
CA GLY A 134 12.20 -10.87 13.79
C GLY A 134 11.06 -11.86 13.61
#